data_AF-A0A9C7PI83-F1
#
_entry.id   AF-A0A9C7PI83-F1
#
_cell.length_a   1.000
_cell.length_b   1.000
_cell.length_c   1.000
_cell.angle_alpha   90.00
_cell.angle_beta   90.00
_cell.angle_gamma   90.00
#
_symmetry.space_group_name_H-M   'P 1'
#
loop_
_entity.id
_entity.type
_entity.pdbx_description
1 polymer ?
#
loop_
_entity_poly.entity_id
_entity_poly.type
_entity_poly.pdbx_seq_one_letter_code
_entity_poly.pdbx_strand_id
1 'polypeptide(L)'
;MRVLAAFFIFSITFIRAEIYFQQDVDYNIEVTLNDTDKTLTAYEIINYKNNSPDTLEFIWFHLWPNAYKNDSSALAKQFFRLGSTRFLNTKEKNRGYIDSLDFSVDGVKAEWQFHSEYIDVAKIFLPEQLFPGAQIKIETPFFVKLPRVISRLGHMGKHFEITQWYPKPAVYDKNGWHAMPYLNMGEFYSEYGTFDVKITLPENYRLMATGDMVNGQKELLWLDSLAIVGDSLKTYLRRN
;
A
#
# COMPACT_ATOMS: atom_id res chain seq x y z
N MET A 1 -56.01 44.58 31.61
CA MET A 1 -54.73 44.22 30.96
C MET A 1 -54.55 42.70 31.09
N ARG A 2 -54.58 41.95 29.98
CA ARG A 2 -54.36 40.50 29.95
C ARG A 2 -52.93 40.26 29.46
N VAL A 3 -52.08 39.68 30.30
CA VAL A 3 -50.71 39.29 29.93
C VAL A 3 -50.76 37.82 29.52
N LEU A 4 -50.57 37.55 28.22
CA LEU A 4 -50.31 36.19 27.74
C LEU A 4 -48.83 35.87 28.00
N ALA A 5 -48.56 34.86 28.83
CA ALA A 5 -47.23 34.29 28.98
C ALA A 5 -47.03 33.21 27.90
N ALA A 6 -46.12 33.47 26.97
CA ALA A 6 -45.69 32.50 25.97
C ALA A 6 -44.57 31.63 26.56
N PHE A 7 -44.81 30.33 26.70
CA PHE A 7 -43.79 29.34 27.07
C PHE A 7 -43.00 28.95 25.81
N PHE A 8 -41.73 29.34 25.76
CA PHE A 8 -40.78 28.86 24.75
C PHE A 8 -40.23 27.49 25.20
N ILE A 9 -40.60 26.43 24.46
CA ILE A 9 -39.99 25.11 24.62
C ILE A 9 -38.66 25.14 23.86
N PHE A 10 -37.56 25.11 24.60
CA PHE A 10 -36.21 25.03 24.04
C PHE A 10 -35.90 23.56 23.71
N SER A 11 -36.05 23.17 22.45
CA SER A 11 -35.60 21.86 21.97
C SER A 11 -34.07 21.85 21.93
N ILE A 12 -33.45 21.16 22.89
CA ILE A 12 -32.00 20.91 22.89
C ILE A 12 -31.71 19.84 21.83
N THR A 13 -31.26 20.28 20.66
CA THR A 13 -30.66 19.37 19.66
C THR A 13 -29.28 18.98 20.13
N PHE A 14 -29.10 17.73 20.59
CA PHE A 14 -27.78 17.14 20.77
C PHE A 14 -27.14 16.96 19.40
N ILE A 15 -26.20 17.85 19.06
CA ILE A 15 -25.28 17.61 17.95
C ILE A 15 -24.39 16.44 18.38
N ARG A 16 -24.63 15.24 17.83
CA ARG A 16 -23.67 14.13 17.94
C ARG A 16 -22.44 14.54 17.13
N ALA A 17 -21.40 15.01 17.80
CA ALA A 17 -20.07 15.05 17.21
C ALA A 17 -19.70 13.60 16.86
N GLU A 18 -19.51 13.32 15.58
CA GLU A 18 -19.03 12.00 15.18
C GLU A 18 -17.62 11.82 15.73
N ILE A 19 -17.42 10.71 16.45
CA ILE A 19 -16.13 10.37 17.03
C ILE A 19 -15.20 10.04 15.87
N TYR A 20 -14.26 10.93 15.60
CA TYR A 20 -13.18 10.67 14.66
C TYR A 20 -12.22 9.64 15.28
N PHE A 21 -11.90 8.61 14.50
CA PHE A 21 -10.86 7.65 14.80
C PHE A 21 -10.06 7.36 13.54
N GLN A 22 -8.85 6.83 13.74
CA GLN A 22 -7.95 6.39 12.68
C GLN A 22 -7.22 5.17 13.19
N GLN A 23 -7.10 4.14 12.36
CA GLN A 23 -6.37 2.94 12.75
C GLN A 23 -4.88 3.24 12.78
N ASP A 24 -4.17 2.51 13.63
CA ASP A 24 -2.72 2.60 13.74
C ASP A 24 -2.12 1.30 13.21
N VAL A 25 -1.23 1.42 12.22
CA VAL A 25 -0.78 0.29 11.41
C VAL A 25 0.73 0.39 11.19
N ASP A 26 1.52 -0.30 12.00
CA ASP A 26 2.98 -0.29 11.86
C ASP A 26 3.47 -1.47 11.03
N TYR A 27 4.41 -1.19 10.12
CA TYR A 27 4.95 -2.17 9.18
C TYR A 27 6.42 -2.46 9.47
N ASN A 28 6.77 -3.74 9.54
CA ASN A 28 8.13 -4.22 9.38
C ASN A 28 8.20 -5.07 8.10
N ILE A 29 8.99 -4.64 7.12
CA ILE A 29 9.06 -5.31 5.82
C ILE A 29 10.51 -5.62 5.47
N GLU A 30 10.79 -6.89 5.20
CA GLU A 30 12.05 -7.32 4.63
C GLU A 30 11.81 -7.72 3.17
N VAL A 31 12.51 -7.09 2.23
CA VAL A 31 12.31 -7.32 0.79
C VAL A 31 13.64 -7.45 0.07
N THR A 32 13.68 -8.38 -0.89
CA THR A 32 14.82 -8.57 -1.80
C THR A 32 14.38 -8.41 -3.24
N LEU A 33 15.10 -7.58 -4.00
CA LEU A 33 14.94 -7.45 -5.45
C LEU A 33 15.79 -8.49 -6.17
N ASN A 34 15.15 -9.36 -6.95
CA ASN A 34 15.82 -10.10 -8.02
C ASN A 34 15.65 -9.31 -9.31
N ASP A 35 16.71 -8.59 -9.67
CA ASP A 35 16.69 -7.72 -10.83
C ASP A 35 16.73 -8.47 -12.15
N THR A 36 17.17 -9.73 -12.19
CA THR A 36 17.23 -10.55 -13.40
C THR A 36 15.83 -11.01 -13.77
N ASP A 37 15.14 -11.63 -12.82
CA ASP A 37 13.79 -12.17 -12.99
C ASP A 37 12.70 -11.10 -12.85
N LYS A 38 13.06 -9.89 -12.39
CA LYS A 38 12.15 -8.76 -12.19
C LYS A 38 11.10 -9.09 -11.13
N THR A 39 11.56 -9.57 -9.97
CA THR A 39 10.68 -10.03 -8.89
C THR A 39 11.12 -9.47 -7.55
N LEU A 40 10.16 -9.39 -6.63
CA LEU A 40 10.39 -9.16 -5.21
C LEU A 40 10.02 -10.42 -4.44
N THR A 41 10.84 -10.77 -3.46
CA THR A 41 10.49 -11.73 -2.41
C THR A 41 10.56 -11.00 -1.08
N ALA A 42 9.51 -11.10 -0.30
CA ALA A 42 9.37 -10.33 0.93
C ALA A 42 8.66 -11.10 2.04
N TYR A 43 8.89 -10.63 3.26
CA TYR A 43 8.13 -10.98 4.44
C TYR A 43 7.71 -9.69 5.14
N GLU A 44 6.45 -9.61 5.54
CA GLU A 44 5.89 -8.44 6.20
C GLU A 44 5.21 -8.82 7.51
N ILE A 45 5.43 -7.97 8.50
CA ILE A 45 4.76 -7.96 9.79
C ILE A 45 4.02 -6.63 9.91
N ILE A 46 2.75 -6.69 10.28
CA ILE A 46 1.87 -5.56 10.48
C ILE A 46 1.35 -5.60 11.92
N ASN A 47 1.67 -4.60 12.71
CA ASN A 47 1.04 -4.39 14.00
C ASN A 47 -0.19 -3.50 13.79
N TYR A 48 -1.38 -4.08 13.90
CA TYR A 48 -2.64 -3.39 13.65
C TYR A 48 -3.37 -3.16 14.96
N LYS A 49 -3.63 -1.89 15.29
CA LYS A 49 -4.42 -1.51 16.46
C LYS A 49 -5.78 -0.98 16.05
N ASN A 50 -6.83 -1.59 16.61
CA ASN A 50 -8.20 -1.16 16.39
C ASN A 50 -8.55 0.04 17.26
N ASN A 51 -8.50 1.24 16.71
CA ASN A 51 -8.95 2.47 17.36
C ASN A 51 -10.43 2.80 17.09
N SER A 52 -11.14 1.95 16.33
CA SER A 52 -12.57 2.12 16.09
C SER A 52 -13.40 1.74 17.31
N PRO A 53 -14.66 2.22 17.42
CA PRO A 53 -15.58 1.79 18.47
C PRO A 53 -16.14 0.37 18.22
N ASP A 54 -15.84 -0.24 17.07
CA ASP A 54 -16.42 -1.49 16.62
C ASP A 54 -15.48 -2.66 16.88
N THR A 55 -16.06 -3.84 17.15
CA THR A 55 -15.31 -5.10 17.17
C THR A 55 -15.12 -5.59 15.74
N LEU A 56 -13.87 -5.84 15.33
CA LEU A 56 -13.55 -6.30 13.99
C LEU A 56 -13.39 -7.83 13.96
N GLU A 57 -14.03 -8.49 12.99
CA GLU A 57 -13.90 -9.94 12.77
C GLU A 57 -13.03 -10.28 11.54
N PHE A 58 -12.73 -9.26 10.73
CA PHE A 58 -11.93 -9.38 9.53
C PHE A 58 -11.31 -8.03 9.21
N ILE A 59 -10.25 -8.06 8.39
CA ILE A 59 -9.62 -6.86 7.84
C ILE A 59 -9.56 -7.04 6.33
N TRP A 60 -10.00 -6.01 5.59
CA TRP A 60 -9.79 -5.98 4.14
C TRP A 60 -8.36 -5.55 3.84
N PHE A 61 -7.74 -6.19 2.86
CA PHE A 61 -6.41 -5.91 2.38
C PHE A 61 -6.45 -5.53 0.90
N HIS A 62 -5.67 -4.52 0.54
CA HIS A 62 -5.32 -4.20 -0.84
C HIS A 62 -4.11 -5.03 -1.26
N LEU A 63 -4.25 -5.70 -2.41
CA LEU A 63 -3.24 -6.55 -3.06
C LEU A 63 -2.95 -5.99 -4.47
N TRP A 64 -2.67 -4.68 -4.53
CA TRP A 64 -2.62 -3.89 -5.77
C TRP A 64 -1.65 -4.36 -6.86
N PRO A 65 -0.58 -5.15 -6.61
CA PRO A 65 0.14 -5.78 -7.71
C PRO A 65 -0.74 -6.68 -8.60
N ASN A 66 -1.81 -7.27 -8.07
CA ASN A 66 -2.77 -8.04 -8.88
C ASN A 66 -3.57 -7.19 -9.87
N ALA A 67 -3.59 -5.85 -9.75
CA ALA A 67 -4.21 -4.99 -10.75
C ALA A 67 -3.54 -5.12 -12.13
N TYR A 68 -2.29 -5.57 -12.16
CA TYR A 68 -1.50 -5.79 -13.37
C TYR A 68 -1.65 -7.20 -13.96
N LYS A 69 -2.42 -8.08 -13.30
CA LYS A 69 -2.45 -9.53 -13.60
C LYS A 69 -3.16 -9.87 -14.90
N ASN A 70 -4.36 -9.35 -15.12
CA ASN A 70 -5.20 -9.70 -16.28
C ASN A 70 -6.10 -8.53 -16.72
N ASP A 71 -6.79 -8.70 -17.85
CA ASP A 71 -7.63 -7.66 -18.47
C ASP A 71 -8.95 -7.41 -17.73
N SER A 72 -9.28 -8.26 -16.75
CA SER A 72 -10.49 -8.14 -15.94
C SER A 72 -10.32 -7.16 -14.77
N SER A 73 -9.09 -6.72 -14.47
CA SER A 73 -8.81 -5.79 -13.37
C SER A 73 -9.44 -4.41 -13.60
N ALA A 74 -9.71 -3.69 -12.51
CA ALA A 74 -10.24 -2.32 -12.60
C ALA A 74 -9.27 -1.38 -13.34
N LEU A 75 -7.95 -1.56 -13.13
CA LEU A 75 -6.89 -0.84 -13.84
C LEU A 75 -6.98 -1.05 -15.35
N ALA A 76 -7.07 -2.31 -15.81
CA ALA A 76 -7.17 -2.63 -17.23
C ALA A 76 -8.44 -2.03 -17.87
N LYS A 77 -9.58 -2.20 -17.19
CA LYS A 77 -10.87 -1.62 -17.59
C LYS A 77 -10.81 -0.09 -17.65
N GLN A 78 -10.10 0.57 -16.72
CA GLN A 78 -9.94 2.02 -16.74
C GLN A 78 -9.12 2.47 -17.96
N PHE A 79 -7.98 1.82 -18.26
CA PHE A 79 -7.20 2.14 -19.45
C PHE A 79 -8.05 2.02 -20.72
N PHE A 80 -8.80 0.93 -20.85
CA PHE A 80 -9.69 0.72 -22.00
C PHE A 80 -10.77 1.80 -22.10
N ARG A 81 -11.45 2.13 -21.00
CA ARG A 81 -12.48 3.19 -20.94
C ARG A 81 -11.93 4.56 -21.35
N LEU A 82 -10.66 4.83 -21.06
CA LEU A 82 -9.97 6.08 -21.42
C LEU A 82 -9.35 6.02 -22.83
N GLY A 83 -9.67 5.01 -23.65
CA GLY A 83 -9.18 4.87 -25.01
C GLY A 83 -7.71 4.42 -25.14
N SER A 84 -7.10 3.92 -24.06
CA SER A 84 -5.72 3.47 -24.05
C SER A 84 -5.61 1.96 -24.18
N THR A 85 -4.87 1.51 -25.20
CA THR A 85 -4.55 0.09 -25.42
C THR A 85 -3.26 -0.35 -24.72
N ARG A 86 -2.65 0.51 -23.89
CA ARG A 86 -1.35 0.24 -23.23
C ARG A 86 -1.37 -1.04 -22.40
N PHE A 87 -2.44 -1.25 -21.62
CA PHE A 87 -2.59 -2.47 -20.82
C PHE A 87 -2.84 -3.69 -21.71
N LEU A 88 -3.81 -3.59 -22.64
CA LEU A 88 -4.17 -4.68 -23.57
C LEU A 88 -2.97 -5.18 -24.40
N ASN A 89 -2.09 -4.26 -24.83
CA ASN A 89 -0.90 -4.60 -25.60
C ASN A 89 0.26 -5.17 -24.75
N THR A 90 0.09 -5.25 -23.43
CA THR A 90 1.08 -5.84 -22.53
C THR A 90 0.95 -7.36 -22.54
N LYS A 91 1.93 -8.02 -23.18
CA LYS A 91 2.06 -9.48 -23.20
C LYS A 91 2.07 -10.03 -21.77
N GLU A 92 1.48 -11.20 -21.56
CA GLU A 92 1.35 -11.84 -20.24
C GLU A 92 2.68 -12.00 -19.49
N LYS A 93 3.77 -12.32 -20.20
CA LYS A 93 5.10 -12.39 -19.59
C LYS A 93 5.58 -11.06 -18.97
N ASN A 94 5.06 -9.93 -19.43
CA ASN A 94 5.37 -8.58 -18.94
C ASN A 94 4.32 -8.05 -17.94
N ARG A 95 3.33 -8.88 -17.56
CA ARG A 95 2.34 -8.56 -16.53
C ARG A 95 2.89 -8.89 -15.15
N GLY A 96 2.35 -8.20 -14.16
CA GLY A 96 2.73 -8.33 -12.75
C GLY A 96 1.58 -8.88 -11.92
N TYR A 97 1.91 -9.38 -10.75
CA TYR A 97 0.96 -9.92 -9.77
C TYR A 97 1.65 -10.10 -8.42
N ILE A 98 0.85 -10.31 -7.38
CA ILE A 98 1.30 -10.78 -6.08
C ILE A 98 0.84 -12.22 -5.87
N ASP A 99 1.67 -13.02 -5.20
CA ASP A 99 1.46 -14.44 -4.94
C ASP A 99 2.16 -14.86 -3.62
N SER A 100 2.07 -16.14 -3.28
CA SER A 100 2.72 -16.76 -2.11
C SER A 100 2.30 -16.16 -0.77
N LEU A 101 1.13 -15.54 -0.71
CA LEU A 101 0.52 -15.01 0.50
C LEU A 101 0.11 -16.14 1.44
N ASP A 102 0.55 -16.07 2.69
CA ASP A 102 0.19 -17.01 3.76
C ASP A 102 0.00 -16.23 5.07
N PHE A 103 -1.18 -15.63 5.21
CA PHE A 103 -1.49 -14.76 6.34
C PHE A 103 -1.58 -15.55 7.66
N SER A 104 -0.99 -15.00 8.70
CA SER A 104 -1.20 -15.41 10.08
C SER A 104 -1.50 -14.20 10.96
N VAL A 105 -2.27 -14.41 12.02
CA VAL A 105 -2.62 -13.41 13.03
C VAL A 105 -2.25 -13.97 14.39
N ASP A 106 -1.35 -13.28 15.10
CA ASP A 106 -0.80 -13.70 16.39
C ASP A 106 -0.27 -15.15 16.38
N GLY A 107 0.37 -15.53 15.27
CA GLY A 107 0.94 -16.87 15.05
C GLY A 107 -0.08 -17.95 14.66
N VAL A 108 -1.36 -17.62 14.55
CA VAL A 108 -2.41 -18.53 14.07
C VAL A 108 -2.67 -18.28 12.59
N LYS A 109 -2.69 -19.32 11.77
CA LYS A 109 -3.00 -19.20 10.34
C LYS A 109 -4.39 -18.59 10.16
N ALA A 110 -4.48 -17.56 9.32
CA ALA A 110 -5.73 -16.88 9.01
C ALA A 110 -6.34 -17.42 7.72
N GLU A 111 -7.64 -17.67 7.74
CA GLU A 111 -8.41 -17.91 6.53
C GLU A 111 -8.58 -16.58 5.77
N TRP A 112 -8.55 -16.64 4.43
CA TRP A 112 -8.74 -15.45 3.62
C TRP A 112 -9.27 -15.77 2.23
N GLN A 113 -9.87 -14.77 1.59
CA GLN A 113 -10.42 -14.91 0.24
C GLN A 113 -10.35 -13.60 -0.55
N PHE A 114 -10.25 -13.68 -1.87
CA PHE A 114 -10.34 -12.50 -2.73
C PHE A 114 -11.73 -11.88 -2.68
N HIS A 115 -11.79 -10.56 -2.90
CA HIS A 115 -13.04 -9.86 -3.17
C HIS A 115 -13.70 -10.45 -4.43
N SER A 116 -15.02 -10.58 -4.44
CA SER A 116 -15.78 -11.19 -5.54
C SER A 116 -15.59 -10.46 -6.88
N GLU A 117 -15.36 -9.16 -6.83
CA GLU A 117 -15.21 -8.31 -8.03
C GLU A 117 -13.77 -7.83 -8.29
N TYR A 118 -12.93 -7.77 -7.25
CA TYR A 118 -11.63 -7.09 -7.30
C TYR A 118 -10.51 -8.06 -6.94
N ILE A 119 -9.78 -8.51 -7.96
CA ILE A 119 -8.70 -9.50 -7.83
C ILE A 119 -7.50 -9.00 -7.00
N ASP A 120 -7.45 -7.70 -6.76
CA ASP A 120 -6.44 -6.95 -6.04
C ASP A 120 -6.94 -6.45 -4.68
N VAL A 121 -7.95 -7.12 -4.14
CA VAL A 121 -8.50 -6.91 -2.79
C VAL A 121 -8.81 -8.27 -2.17
N ALA A 122 -8.50 -8.46 -0.89
CA ALA A 122 -8.76 -9.70 -0.15
C ALA A 122 -9.31 -9.43 1.25
N LYS A 123 -10.17 -10.34 1.73
CA LYS A 123 -10.71 -10.35 3.09
C LYS A 123 -9.91 -11.33 3.91
N ILE A 124 -9.25 -10.86 4.97
CA ILE A 124 -8.53 -11.70 5.93
C ILE A 124 -9.43 -11.87 7.15
N PHE A 125 -9.83 -13.09 7.47
CA PHE A 125 -10.65 -13.39 8.65
C PHE A 125 -9.75 -13.49 9.88
N LEU A 126 -10.11 -12.77 10.94
CA LEU A 126 -9.34 -12.82 12.18
C LEU A 126 -9.71 -14.11 12.92
N PRO A 127 -8.72 -14.91 13.39
CA PRO A 127 -8.98 -16.09 14.20
C PRO A 127 -9.72 -15.77 15.50
N GLU A 128 -9.44 -14.60 16.07
CA GLU A 128 -10.13 -14.03 17.23
C GLU A 128 -10.64 -12.62 16.91
N GLN A 129 -11.76 -12.24 17.52
CA GLN A 129 -12.34 -10.92 17.35
C GLN A 129 -11.41 -9.83 17.92
N LEU A 130 -11.20 -8.76 17.16
CA LEU A 130 -10.38 -7.63 17.57
C LEU A 130 -11.25 -6.52 18.18
N PHE A 131 -11.27 -6.47 19.51
CA PHE A 131 -12.02 -5.47 20.27
C PHE A 131 -11.47 -4.04 20.11
N PRO A 132 -12.31 -3.01 20.37
CA PRO A 132 -11.85 -1.62 20.46
C PRO A 132 -10.66 -1.46 21.42
N GLY A 133 -9.63 -0.75 20.96
CA GLY A 133 -8.38 -0.49 21.66
C GLY A 133 -7.35 -1.63 21.65
N ALA A 134 -7.74 -2.83 21.21
CA ALA A 134 -6.84 -3.98 21.14
C ALA A 134 -5.94 -3.93 19.89
N GLN A 135 -4.88 -4.73 19.91
CA GLN A 135 -3.88 -4.81 18.85
C GLN A 135 -3.58 -6.28 18.54
N ILE A 136 -3.32 -6.55 17.26
CA ILE A 136 -2.92 -7.86 16.74
C ILE A 136 -1.67 -7.70 15.88
N LYS A 137 -0.92 -8.78 15.73
CA LYS A 137 0.19 -8.89 14.79
C LYS A 137 -0.23 -9.75 13.60
N ILE A 138 -0.24 -9.18 12.41
CA ILE A 138 -0.54 -9.86 11.14
C ILE A 138 0.77 -10.09 10.40
N GLU A 139 1.01 -11.29 9.89
CA GLU A 139 2.26 -11.63 9.22
C GLU A 139 1.96 -12.37 7.90
N THR A 140 2.72 -12.10 6.84
CA THR A 140 2.59 -12.83 5.57
C THR A 140 3.89 -12.79 4.75
N PRO A 141 4.38 -13.92 4.23
CA PRO A 141 5.32 -13.89 3.12
C PRO A 141 4.59 -13.44 1.85
N PHE A 142 5.31 -12.83 0.91
CA PHE A 142 4.76 -12.58 -0.41
C PHE A 142 5.82 -12.50 -1.50
N PHE A 143 5.38 -12.83 -2.70
CA PHE A 143 6.14 -12.72 -3.93
C PHE A 143 5.45 -11.72 -4.86
N VAL A 144 6.23 -10.84 -5.50
CA VAL A 144 5.71 -9.92 -6.51
C VAL A 144 6.46 -10.13 -7.81
N LYS A 145 5.73 -10.43 -8.88
CA LYS A 145 6.26 -10.26 -10.23
C LYS A 145 6.06 -8.83 -10.67
N LEU A 146 7.15 -8.14 -11.01
CA LEU A 146 7.08 -6.74 -11.42
C LEU A 146 6.65 -6.66 -12.90
N PRO A 147 5.60 -5.89 -13.23
CA PRO A 147 5.17 -5.70 -14.61
C PRO A 147 6.20 -4.83 -15.35
N ARG A 148 6.13 -4.79 -16.68
CA ARG A 148 6.69 -3.63 -17.41
C ARG A 148 5.94 -2.38 -16.96
N VAL A 149 6.63 -1.24 -16.82
CA VAL A 149 5.97 0.02 -16.41
C VAL A 149 4.79 0.35 -17.34
N ILE A 150 3.57 0.26 -16.80
CA ILE A 150 2.33 0.71 -17.44
C ILE A 150 1.61 1.80 -16.65
N SER A 151 1.80 1.81 -15.33
CA SER A 151 1.31 2.79 -14.38
C SER A 151 2.44 3.07 -13.37
N ARG A 152 2.21 3.06 -12.05
CA ARG A 152 3.20 3.47 -11.03
C ARG A 152 4.02 2.31 -10.43
N LEU A 153 3.75 1.06 -10.84
CA LEU A 153 4.54 -0.13 -10.47
C LEU A 153 5.11 -0.75 -11.76
N GLY A 154 6.38 -1.12 -11.74
CA GLY A 154 6.99 -1.94 -12.78
C GLY A 154 8.46 -1.68 -13.05
N HIS A 155 8.92 -2.12 -14.21
CA HIS A 155 10.31 -1.95 -14.63
C HIS A 155 10.48 -1.54 -16.10
N MET A 156 11.60 -0.89 -16.40
CA MET A 156 12.07 -0.56 -17.75
C MET A 156 13.59 -0.75 -17.83
N GLY A 157 14.04 -1.84 -18.46
CA GLY A 157 15.46 -2.21 -18.43
C GLY A 157 15.91 -2.51 -16.99
N LYS A 158 16.88 -1.72 -16.49
CA LYS A 158 17.38 -1.75 -15.10
C LYS A 158 16.77 -0.65 -14.21
N HIS A 159 15.72 0.03 -14.66
CA HIS A 159 14.98 0.98 -13.84
C HIS A 159 13.73 0.31 -13.26
N PHE A 160 13.44 0.56 -11.99
CA PHE A 160 12.33 -0.04 -11.26
C PHE A 160 11.54 1.04 -10.52
N GLU A 161 10.21 1.01 -10.70
CA GLU A 161 9.23 1.82 -10.01
C GLU A 161 8.48 0.91 -9.05
N ILE A 162 8.71 1.07 -7.75
CA ILE A 162 8.23 0.15 -6.71
C ILE A 162 7.23 0.89 -5.82
N THR A 163 6.03 1.15 -6.34
CA THR A 163 4.93 1.74 -5.57
C THR A 163 3.82 0.72 -5.36
N GLN A 164 3.12 0.81 -4.22
CA GLN A 164 1.94 -0.03 -3.95
C GLN A 164 2.19 -1.53 -4.12
N TRP A 165 3.35 -1.99 -3.63
CA TRP A 165 3.94 -3.28 -3.97
C TRP A 165 3.73 -4.36 -2.89
N TYR A 166 3.25 -3.98 -1.70
CA TYR A 166 3.05 -4.86 -0.55
C TYR A 166 1.56 -4.99 -0.19
N PRO A 167 1.14 -6.07 0.49
CA PRO A 167 -0.20 -6.19 1.08
C PRO A 167 -0.43 -5.11 2.14
N LYS A 168 -1.57 -4.42 2.10
CA LYS A 168 -1.86 -3.41 3.15
C LYS A 168 -3.33 -3.38 3.53
N PRO A 169 -3.68 -3.13 4.79
CA PRO A 169 -5.07 -2.94 5.20
C PRO A 169 -5.75 -1.81 4.41
N ALA A 170 -6.99 -2.06 4.01
CA ALA A 170 -7.91 -1.03 3.57
C ALA A 170 -8.28 -0.14 4.75
N VAL A 171 -8.61 1.13 4.48
CA VAL A 171 -9.03 2.03 5.55
C VAL A 171 -10.34 1.56 6.16
N TYR A 172 -10.43 1.61 7.49
CA TYR A 172 -11.69 1.51 8.22
C TYR A 172 -11.98 2.86 8.87
N ASP A 173 -13.04 3.51 8.42
CA ASP A 173 -13.50 4.77 9.02
C ASP A 173 -14.98 4.67 9.42
N LYS A 174 -15.57 5.80 9.79
CA LYS A 174 -16.98 5.90 10.18
C LYS A 174 -18.00 5.36 9.17
N ASN A 175 -17.62 5.25 7.88
CA ASN A 175 -18.46 4.69 6.82
C ASN A 175 -18.18 3.20 6.60
N GLY A 176 -17.31 2.60 7.40
CA GLY A 176 -16.87 1.21 7.31
C GLY A 176 -15.60 1.05 6.47
N TRP A 177 -15.50 -0.09 5.80
CA TRP A 177 -14.31 -0.50 5.05
C TRP A 177 -14.26 0.11 3.65
N HIS A 178 -13.09 0.63 3.27
CA HIS A 178 -12.80 1.17 1.93
C HIS A 178 -11.99 0.18 1.09
N ALA A 179 -12.59 -0.98 0.84
CA ALA A 179 -12.01 -2.06 0.05
C ALA A 179 -12.13 -1.74 -1.46
N MET A 180 -11.09 -1.15 -2.04
CA MET A 180 -11.13 -0.61 -3.41
C MET A 180 -9.99 -1.14 -4.27
N PRO A 181 -10.23 -1.32 -5.59
CA PRO A 181 -9.19 -1.77 -6.49
C PRO A 181 -8.26 -0.62 -6.86
N TYR A 182 -7.07 -0.96 -7.34
CA TYR A 182 -6.13 0.00 -7.88
C TYR A 182 -6.62 0.59 -9.20
N LEU A 183 -6.43 1.90 -9.35
CA LEU A 183 -6.68 2.66 -10.56
C LEU A 183 -5.45 3.51 -10.90
N ASN A 184 -5.29 3.84 -12.18
CA ASN A 184 -4.21 4.69 -12.67
C ASN A 184 -4.41 6.17 -12.25
N MET A 185 -5.66 6.62 -12.25
CA MET A 185 -6.06 7.97 -11.86
C MET A 185 -6.63 7.98 -10.44
N GLY A 186 -6.32 9.04 -9.69
CA GLY A 186 -6.75 9.24 -8.32
C GLY A 186 -5.59 9.17 -7.33
N GLU A 187 -5.92 9.59 -6.10
CA GLU A 187 -5.07 9.43 -4.93
C GLU A 187 -5.46 8.16 -4.17
N PHE A 188 -4.52 7.66 -3.38
CA PHE A 188 -4.71 6.45 -2.58
C PHE A 188 -5.30 6.80 -1.21
N TYR A 189 -6.24 5.97 -0.76
CA TYR A 189 -6.77 6.04 0.60
C TYR A 189 -6.24 4.84 1.38
N SER A 190 -5.38 5.11 2.37
CA SER A 190 -4.66 4.09 3.15
C SER A 190 -4.50 4.57 4.58
N GLU A 191 -4.37 3.62 5.50
CA GLU A 191 -4.13 3.94 6.91
C GLU A 191 -2.77 4.62 7.09
N TYR A 192 -2.65 5.40 8.17
CA TYR A 192 -1.38 5.94 8.59
C TYR A 192 -0.62 4.89 9.39
N GLY A 193 0.70 4.95 9.30
CA GLY A 193 1.55 3.91 9.84
C GLY A 193 3.00 4.31 9.87
N THR A 194 3.76 3.67 10.77
CA THR A 194 5.23 3.73 10.73
C THR A 194 5.79 2.58 9.90
N PHE A 195 6.95 2.78 9.30
CA PHE A 195 7.56 1.82 8.39
C PHE A 195 9.02 1.60 8.77
N ASP A 196 9.36 0.36 9.12
CA ASP A 196 10.73 -0.15 9.21
C ASP A 196 10.94 -1.13 8.05
N VAL A 197 11.72 -0.72 7.05
CA VAL A 197 11.86 -1.48 5.79
C VAL A 197 13.32 -1.79 5.53
N LYS A 198 13.64 -3.08 5.44
CA LYS A 198 14.95 -3.58 5.02
C LYS A 198 14.90 -3.99 3.55
N ILE A 199 15.70 -3.34 2.73
CA ILE A 199 15.71 -3.52 1.28
C ILE A 199 17.06 -4.10 0.85
N THR A 200 17.04 -5.31 0.28
CA THR A 200 18.22 -5.95 -0.31
C THR A 200 18.20 -5.77 -1.83
N LEU A 201 19.24 -5.13 -2.37
CA LEU A 201 19.40 -4.83 -3.79
C LEU A 201 20.76 -5.34 -4.30
N PRO A 202 20.92 -5.60 -5.60
CA PRO A 202 22.24 -5.78 -6.19
C PRO A 202 23.09 -4.50 -6.03
N GLU A 203 24.40 -4.64 -5.82
CA GLU A 203 25.31 -3.53 -5.44
C GLU A 203 25.32 -2.35 -6.42
N ASN A 204 24.95 -2.55 -7.68
CA ASN A 204 24.97 -1.51 -8.71
C ASN A 204 23.68 -0.68 -8.79
N TYR A 205 22.73 -0.87 -7.86
CA TYR A 205 21.48 -0.12 -7.81
C TYR A 205 21.56 1.05 -6.83
N ARG A 206 20.84 2.12 -7.14
CA ARG A 206 20.66 3.27 -6.25
C ARG A 206 19.21 3.25 -5.76
N LEU A 207 19.02 3.27 -4.46
CA LEU A 207 17.71 3.35 -3.85
C LEU A 207 17.27 4.82 -3.77
N MET A 208 16.03 5.09 -4.20
CA MET A 208 15.34 6.35 -3.94
C MET A 208 14.02 6.00 -3.23
N ALA A 209 13.95 6.34 -1.95
CA ALA A 209 12.80 6.05 -1.09
C ALA A 209 12.56 7.22 -0.13
N THR A 210 11.36 7.26 0.44
CA THR A 210 11.05 8.12 1.58
C THR A 210 11.54 7.49 2.87
N GLY A 211 11.79 8.31 3.89
CA GLY A 211 12.29 7.87 5.19
C GLY A 211 13.78 8.10 5.37
N ASP A 212 14.27 7.80 6.58
CA ASP A 212 15.67 8.00 6.96
C ASP A 212 16.45 6.69 6.85
N MET A 213 17.60 6.73 6.18
CA MET A 213 18.45 5.55 6.04
C MET A 213 19.16 5.24 7.37
N VAL A 214 18.85 4.10 7.97
CA VAL A 214 19.48 3.63 9.20
C VAL A 214 20.79 2.90 8.88
N ASN A 215 21.88 3.25 9.59
CA ASN A 215 23.22 2.66 9.39
C ASN A 215 23.77 2.77 7.96
N GLY A 216 23.37 3.82 7.24
CA GLY A 216 23.65 4.02 5.80
C GLY A 216 24.95 4.74 5.46
N GLN A 217 25.88 4.95 6.40
CA GLN A 217 27.01 5.87 6.18
C GLN A 217 27.86 5.47 4.97
N LYS A 218 28.09 4.17 4.77
CA LYS A 218 28.83 3.66 3.60
C LYS A 218 28.10 3.96 2.28
N GLU A 219 26.78 3.78 2.26
CA GLU A 219 25.94 4.02 1.08
C GLU A 219 25.88 5.52 0.76
N LEU A 220 25.71 6.37 1.76
CA LEU A 220 25.71 7.82 1.60
C LEU A 220 27.05 8.33 1.04
N LEU A 221 28.18 7.86 1.57
CA LEU A 221 29.50 8.19 1.04
C LEU A 221 29.68 7.75 -0.42
N TRP A 222 29.16 6.58 -0.78
CA TRP A 222 29.17 6.12 -2.16
C TRP A 222 28.31 7.02 -3.06
N LEU A 223 27.09 7.37 -2.64
CA LEU A 223 26.21 8.28 -3.39
C LEU A 223 26.83 9.67 -3.58
N ASP A 224 27.45 10.24 -2.54
CA ASP A 224 28.15 11.53 -2.60
C ASP A 224 29.32 11.49 -3.60
N SER A 225 30.07 10.39 -3.64
CA SER A 225 31.17 10.21 -4.60
C SER A 225 30.68 10.26 -6.05
N LEU A 226 29.48 9.73 -6.31
CA LEU A 226 28.86 9.74 -7.64
C LEU A 226 28.35 11.13 -8.03
N ALA A 227 27.88 11.92 -7.07
CA ALA A 227 27.45 13.30 -7.29
C ALA A 227 28.62 14.20 -7.73
N ILE A 228 29.78 14.06 -7.07
CA ILE A 228 31.01 14.79 -7.41
C ILE A 228 31.44 14.51 -8.85
N VAL A 229 31.41 13.24 -9.27
CA VAL A 229 31.71 12.85 -10.67
C VAL A 229 30.73 13.52 -11.62
N GLY A 230 29.43 13.50 -11.31
CA GLY A 230 28.40 14.15 -12.12
C GLY A 230 28.62 15.66 -12.31
N ASP A 231 28.97 16.37 -11.24
CA ASP A 231 29.20 17.82 -11.30
C ASP A 231 30.49 18.19 -12.04
N SER A 232 31.54 17.37 -11.92
CA SER A 232 32.77 17.54 -12.70
C SER A 232 32.52 17.40 -14.21
N LEU A 233 31.71 16.41 -14.62
CA LEU A 233 31.32 16.21 -16.02
C LEU A 233 30.50 17.39 -16.56
N LYS A 234 29.53 17.90 -15.79
CA LYS A 234 28.76 19.09 -16.16
C LYS A 234 29.64 20.34 -16.30
N THR A 235 30.63 20.49 -15.43
CA THR A 235 31.58 21.61 -15.48
C THR A 235 32.48 21.52 -16.72
N TYR A 236 32.93 20.30 -17.07
CA TYR A 236 33.71 20.06 -18.28
C TYR A 236 32.90 20.33 -19.56
N LEU A 237 31.63 19.91 -19.61
CA LEU A 237 30.74 20.14 -20.75
C LEU A 237 30.29 21.59 -20.92
N ARG A 238 30.40 22.44 -19.88
CA ARG A 238 30.11 23.88 -19.97
C ARG A 238 31.32 24.72 -20.39
N ARG A 239 32.53 24.14 -20.39
CA ARG A 239 33.79 24.82 -20.72
C ARG A 239 34.30 24.52 -22.14
N ASN A 240 33.62 23.63 -22.85
CA ASN A 240 33.82 23.33 -24.27
C ASN A 240 32.55 23.66 -25.05
#